data_AF-A0A822AP64-F1
#
_entry.id   AF-A0A822AP64-F1
#
_cell.length_a   1.000
_cell.length_b   1.000
_cell.length_c   1.000
_cell.angle_alpha   90.00
_cell.angle_beta   90.00
_cell.angle_gamma   90.00
#
_symmetry.space_group_name_H-M   'P 1'
#
loop_
_entity.id
_entity.type
_entity.pdbx_description
1 polymer ?
#
loop_
_entity_poly.entity_id
_entity_poly.type
_entity_poly.pdbx_seq_one_letter_code
_entity_poly.pdbx_strand_id
1 'polypeptide(L)'
;MISSLIRKSSTLINIESLRDIAFLFHRIESIKLDQLLWTIYLQSGTGELKLKRPMRTGNSNLKKIFFWPEEVKQKMFTHGHTSATDLNDNLDHDVCIMFVNRILENFQNQLLDYQSKLEQMKQEKFNYILTNEIEQAIEKFIQQYGISIYKISIESLISTVEYDYKDRLIEFEFQNENPNEFQKEIFNNIFKVKSQKEISKFEAAILKQRLAHN
;
A
#
# COMPACT_ATOMS: atom_id res chain seq x y z
N MET A 1 37.10 -41.95 -29.59
CA MET A 1 36.78 -40.50 -29.48
C MET A 1 35.30 -40.29 -29.16
N ILE A 2 34.81 -40.77 -28.02
CA ILE A 2 33.41 -40.54 -27.57
C ILE A 2 33.39 -39.85 -26.19
N SER A 3 34.57 -39.60 -25.58
CA SER A 3 34.72 -38.98 -24.27
C SER A 3 34.62 -37.45 -24.26
N SER A 4 34.44 -36.79 -25.41
CA SER A 4 34.38 -35.31 -25.49
C SER A 4 32.96 -34.73 -25.59
N LEU A 5 31.92 -35.55 -25.71
CA LEU A 5 30.52 -35.09 -25.87
C LEU A 5 29.70 -35.13 -24.58
N ILE A 6 30.29 -35.58 -23.47
CA ILE A 6 29.72 -35.50 -22.11
C ILE A 6 30.45 -34.42 -21.29
N ARG A 7 30.78 -33.30 -21.95
CA ARG A 7 30.72 -31.99 -21.29
C ARG A 7 29.45 -31.32 -21.76
N LYS A 8 28.29 -31.93 -21.49
CA LYS A 8 27.07 -31.15 -21.31
C LYS A 8 27.39 -30.24 -20.14
N SER A 9 27.68 -28.98 -20.46
CA SER A 9 27.72 -27.88 -19.52
C SER A 9 26.47 -27.97 -18.66
N SER A 10 26.60 -28.59 -17.49
CA SER A 10 25.73 -28.29 -16.37
C SER A 10 26.03 -26.84 -16.02
N THR A 11 25.41 -25.91 -16.74
CA THR A 11 25.23 -24.53 -16.29
C THR A 11 24.35 -24.63 -15.06
N LEU A 12 24.99 -25.00 -13.95
CA LEU A 12 24.38 -25.02 -12.64
C LEU A 12 24.03 -23.57 -12.37
N ILE A 13 22.74 -23.23 -12.48
CA ILE A 13 22.25 -21.92 -12.09
C ILE A 13 22.74 -21.69 -10.65
N ASN A 14 23.53 -20.65 -10.45
CA ASN A 14 24.06 -20.32 -9.13
C ASN A 14 22.88 -19.93 -8.22
N ILE A 15 22.78 -20.58 -7.06
CA ILE A 15 21.73 -20.31 -6.07
C ILE A 15 21.74 -18.85 -5.59
N GLU A 16 22.92 -18.21 -5.53
CA GLU A 16 23.01 -16.80 -5.18
C GLU A 16 22.37 -15.90 -6.25
N SER A 17 22.51 -16.25 -7.54
CA SER A 17 21.84 -15.52 -8.62
C SER A 17 20.31 -15.65 -8.53
N LEU A 18 19.80 -16.82 -8.11
CA LEU A 18 18.36 -17.02 -7.88
C LEU A 18 17.86 -16.21 -6.67
N ARG A 19 18.66 -16.13 -5.60
CA ARG A 19 18.34 -15.30 -4.43
C ARG A 19 18.33 -13.81 -4.77
N ASP A 20 19.30 -13.34 -5.53
CA ASP A 20 19.36 -11.95 -6.01
C ASP A 20 18.10 -11.61 -6.83
N ILE A 21 17.71 -12.50 -7.77
CA ILE A 21 16.46 -12.34 -8.53
C ILE A 21 15.26 -12.31 -7.59
N ALA A 22 15.19 -13.23 -6.64
CA ALA A 22 14.08 -13.30 -5.71
C ALA A 22 13.98 -12.04 -4.83
N PHE A 23 15.13 -11.49 -4.42
CA PHE A 23 15.19 -10.21 -3.71
C PHE A 23 14.66 -9.06 -4.56
N LEU A 24 15.02 -9.00 -5.84
CA LEU A 24 14.53 -7.97 -6.76
C LEU A 24 13.02 -8.06 -6.96
N PHE A 25 12.48 -9.25 -7.20
CA PHE A 25 11.02 -9.47 -7.28
C PHE A 25 10.32 -9.01 -6.00
N HIS A 26 10.83 -9.41 -4.84
CA HIS A 26 10.28 -8.99 -3.55
C HIS A 26 10.28 -7.46 -3.39
N ARG A 27 11.39 -6.79 -3.75
CA ARG A 27 11.49 -5.32 -3.68
C ARG A 27 10.51 -4.63 -4.62
N ILE A 28 10.39 -5.11 -5.86
CA ILE A 28 9.45 -4.59 -6.85
C ILE A 28 8.02 -4.70 -6.32
N GLU A 29 7.61 -5.88 -5.84
CA GLU A 29 6.25 -6.10 -5.34
C GLU A 29 5.96 -5.30 -4.06
N SER A 30 6.94 -5.16 -3.16
CA SER A 30 6.79 -4.33 -1.96
C SER A 30 6.57 -2.86 -2.33
N ILE A 31 7.38 -2.32 -3.26
CA ILE A 31 7.26 -0.92 -3.69
C ILE A 31 5.93 -0.67 -4.39
N LYS A 32 5.41 -1.61 -5.18
CA LYS A 32 4.08 -1.47 -5.79
C LYS A 32 2.97 -1.35 -4.73
N LEU A 33 3.06 -2.14 -3.65
CA LEU A 33 2.11 -2.05 -2.54
C LEU A 33 2.23 -0.72 -1.80
N ASP A 34 3.45 -0.24 -1.56
CA ASP A 34 3.67 1.08 -0.98
C ASP A 34 3.11 2.20 -1.88
N GLN A 35 3.39 2.16 -3.19
CA GLN A 35 2.82 3.11 -4.14
C GLN A 35 1.29 3.12 -4.09
N LEU A 36 0.66 1.95 -3.98
CA LEU A 36 -0.79 1.85 -3.85
C LEU A 36 -1.29 2.58 -2.59
N LEU A 37 -0.68 2.32 -1.43
CA LEU A 37 -1.04 2.97 -0.17
C LEU A 37 -0.87 4.50 -0.25
N TRP A 38 0.27 4.96 -0.74
CA TRP A 38 0.56 6.40 -0.84
C TRP A 38 -0.32 7.10 -1.87
N THR A 39 -0.75 6.40 -2.91
CA THR A 39 -1.77 6.90 -3.84
C THR A 39 -3.11 7.10 -3.14
N ILE A 40 -3.50 6.16 -2.27
CA ILE A 40 -4.72 6.29 -1.46
C ILE A 40 -4.61 7.46 -0.47
N TYR A 41 -3.45 7.66 0.15
CA TYR A 41 -3.19 8.83 0.98
C TYR A 41 -3.34 10.15 0.19
N LEU A 42 -2.78 10.22 -1.03
CA LEU A 42 -2.93 11.38 -1.89
C LEU A 42 -4.40 11.64 -2.22
N GLN A 43 -5.14 10.60 -2.63
CA GLN A 43 -6.55 10.71 -2.98
C GLN A 43 -7.43 11.14 -1.80
N SER A 44 -7.15 10.63 -0.60
CA SER A 44 -7.80 11.09 0.63
C SER A 44 -7.48 12.57 0.89
N GLY A 45 -6.20 12.94 0.77
CA GLY A 45 -5.71 14.29 0.96
C GLY A 45 -6.39 15.30 0.04
N THR A 46 -6.47 14.98 -1.26
CA THR A 46 -7.04 15.85 -2.31
C THR A 46 -8.56 15.76 -2.47
N GLY A 47 -9.22 14.93 -1.66
CA GLY A 47 -10.66 14.68 -1.75
C GLY A 47 -11.09 13.93 -3.00
N GLU A 48 -10.17 13.21 -3.65
CA GLU A 48 -10.38 12.40 -4.84
C GLU A 48 -10.61 10.93 -4.54
N LEU A 49 -10.66 10.53 -3.26
CA LEU A 49 -10.89 9.15 -2.85
C LEU A 49 -12.30 8.70 -3.29
N LYS A 50 -12.35 8.01 -4.44
CA LYS A 50 -13.60 7.52 -5.04
C LYS A 50 -14.09 6.29 -4.28
N LEU A 51 -15.16 6.48 -3.51
CA LEU A 51 -15.81 5.40 -2.80
C LEU A 51 -16.52 4.46 -3.80
N LYS A 52 -16.16 3.17 -3.79
CA LYS A 52 -16.93 2.14 -4.51
C LYS A 52 -18.28 1.92 -3.82
N ARG A 53 -19.32 2.71 -4.14
CA ARG A 53 -20.73 2.31 -3.96
C ARG A 53 -21.66 2.90 -5.04
N PRO A 54 -22.69 2.14 -5.45
CA PRO A 54 -23.81 2.66 -6.22
C PRO A 54 -24.72 3.42 -5.25
N MET A 55 -24.41 4.68 -4.95
CA MET A 55 -25.43 5.55 -4.38
C MET A 55 -26.39 5.93 -5.49
N ARG A 56 -27.66 5.61 -5.27
CA ARG A 56 -28.78 5.90 -6.16
C ARG A 56 -28.66 7.34 -6.67
N THR A 57 -28.74 7.45 -7.99
CA THR A 57 -29.11 8.63 -8.77
C THR A 57 -29.63 9.80 -7.93
N GLY A 58 -28.80 10.82 -7.82
CA GLY A 58 -29.15 12.12 -7.28
C GLY A 58 -27.94 13.00 -7.35
N ASN A 59 -27.94 13.96 -8.30
CA ASN A 59 -26.91 14.97 -8.54
C ASN A 59 -25.96 15.18 -7.37
N SER A 60 -24.79 14.56 -7.41
CA SER A 60 -23.86 14.64 -6.30
C SER A 60 -22.65 15.48 -6.70
N ASN A 61 -22.80 16.81 -6.59
CA ASN A 61 -21.68 17.64 -6.18
C ASN A 61 -21.31 17.22 -4.75
N LEU A 62 -20.74 16.01 -4.57
CA LEU A 62 -20.14 15.61 -3.30
C LEU A 62 -19.07 16.66 -3.03
N LYS A 63 -19.28 17.48 -2.00
CA LYS A 63 -18.28 18.46 -1.60
C LYS A 63 -17.00 17.70 -1.27
N LYS A 64 -15.89 18.12 -1.88
CA LYS A 64 -14.58 17.52 -1.64
C LYS A 64 -14.21 17.76 -0.18
N ILE A 65 -13.93 16.69 0.54
CA ILE A 65 -13.37 16.75 1.90
C ILE A 65 -11.90 16.43 1.76
N PHE A 66 -11.06 17.33 2.23
CA PHE A 66 -9.62 17.14 2.24
C PHE A 66 -9.24 16.49 3.57
N PHE A 67 -8.65 15.30 3.53
CA PHE A 67 -8.25 14.59 4.73
C PHE A 67 -6.89 13.93 4.56
N TRP A 68 -5.91 14.40 5.32
CA TRP A 68 -4.59 13.79 5.41
C TRP A 68 -4.53 12.78 6.57
N PRO A 69 -4.25 11.49 6.28
CA PRO A 69 -4.06 10.48 7.31
C PRO A 69 -2.91 10.83 8.26
N GLU A 70 -3.01 10.37 9.50
CA GLU A 70 -2.04 10.69 10.55
C GLU A 70 -0.64 10.15 10.22
N GLU A 71 -0.57 9.01 9.55
CA GLU A 71 0.67 8.41 9.06
C GLU A 71 1.44 9.34 8.11
N VAL A 72 0.73 10.12 7.28
CA VAL A 72 1.37 11.12 6.40
C VAL A 72 2.00 12.22 7.24
N LYS A 73 1.24 12.78 8.19
CA LYS A 73 1.72 13.87 9.05
C LYS A 73 2.92 13.45 9.90
N GLN A 74 2.85 12.26 10.51
CA GLN A 74 3.96 11.70 11.30
C GLN A 74 5.22 11.50 10.45
N LYS A 75 5.08 11.02 9.22
CA LYS A 75 6.22 10.87 8.31
C LYS A 75 6.79 12.22 7.88
N MET A 76 5.95 13.23 7.63
CA MET A 76 6.42 14.59 7.32
C MET A 76 7.22 15.19 8.49
N PHE A 77 6.72 15.05 9.72
CA PHE A 77 7.43 15.48 10.92
C PHE A 77 8.78 14.77 11.07
N THR A 78 8.79 13.45 10.91
CA THR A 78 10.02 12.64 11.05
C THR A 78 11.11 13.03 10.03
N HIS A 79 10.72 13.46 8.84
CA HIS A 79 11.66 13.89 7.79
C HIS A 79 12.01 15.38 7.85
N GLY A 80 11.54 16.10 8.87
CA GLY A 80 11.84 17.52 9.09
C GLY A 80 11.10 18.48 8.16
N HIS A 81 10.02 18.03 7.53
CA HIS A 81 9.19 18.85 6.64
C HIS A 81 8.17 19.71 7.38
N THR A 82 7.92 19.42 8.67
CA THR A 82 7.01 20.20 9.54
C THR A 82 7.52 20.21 10.98
N SER A 83 7.00 21.12 11.81
CA SER A 83 7.27 21.18 13.24
C SER A 83 6.22 20.40 14.06
N ALA A 84 6.51 20.14 15.33
CA ALA A 84 5.61 19.41 16.24
C ALA A 84 4.29 20.17 16.48
N THR A 85 4.30 21.49 16.33
CA THR A 85 3.13 22.37 16.47
C THR A 85 2.20 22.32 15.27
N ASP A 86 2.68 21.96 14.07
CA ASP A 86 1.88 21.91 12.84
C ASP A 86 0.98 20.66 12.78
N LEU A 87 1.35 19.59 13.51
CA LEU A 87 0.60 18.31 13.55
C LEU A 87 -0.86 18.48 14.03
N ASN A 88 -1.11 19.49 14.86
CA ASN A 88 -2.42 19.74 15.47
C ASN A 88 -3.21 20.89 14.82
N ASP A 89 -2.56 21.88 14.18
CA ASP A 89 -3.16 23.22 13.99
C ASP A 89 -3.09 23.79 12.56
N ASN A 90 -3.11 22.94 11.52
CA ASN A 90 -3.15 23.26 10.08
C ASN A 90 -1.82 23.04 9.35
N LEU A 91 -1.52 21.78 9.03
CA LEU A 91 -0.54 21.47 7.99
C LEU A 91 -1.00 22.10 6.67
N ASP A 92 -0.10 22.85 6.02
CA ASP A 92 -0.36 23.40 4.69
C ASP A 92 -0.66 22.26 3.69
N HIS A 93 -1.82 22.36 3.04
CA HIS A 93 -2.31 21.38 2.08
C HIS A 93 -1.33 21.19 0.92
N ASP A 94 -0.72 22.27 0.43
CA ASP A 94 0.22 22.21 -0.70
C ASP A 94 1.52 21.50 -0.29
N VAL A 95 1.99 21.72 0.94
CA VAL A 95 3.16 21.03 1.50
C VAL A 95 2.90 19.52 1.61
N CYS A 96 1.69 19.11 2.01
CA CYS A 96 1.31 17.70 2.03
C CYS A 96 1.32 17.07 0.64
N ILE A 97 0.73 17.73 -0.35
CA ILE A 97 0.71 17.28 -1.75
C ILE A 97 2.15 17.11 -2.26
N MET A 98 2.99 18.13 -2.08
CA MET A 98 4.39 18.09 -2.52
C MET A 98 5.16 16.93 -1.88
N PHE A 99 4.97 16.70 -0.58
CA PHE A 99 5.63 15.61 0.13
C PHE A 99 5.20 14.23 -0.39
N VAL A 100 3.89 14.00 -0.50
CA VAL A 100 3.34 12.72 -0.97
C VAL A 100 3.76 12.45 -2.41
N ASN A 101 3.73 13.46 -3.29
CA ASN A 101 4.20 13.34 -4.67
C ASN A 101 5.69 13.02 -4.75
N ARG A 102 6.53 13.66 -3.94
CA ARG A 102 7.97 13.34 -3.88
C ARG A 102 8.23 11.89 -3.49
N ILE A 103 7.43 11.34 -2.57
CA ILE A 103 7.55 9.93 -2.17
C ILE A 103 7.10 9.00 -3.29
N LEU A 104 5.99 9.31 -3.96
CA LEU A 104 5.53 8.55 -5.13
C LEU A 104 6.56 8.56 -6.27
N GLU A 105 7.17 9.72 -6.54
CA GLU A 105 8.26 9.86 -7.52
C GLU A 105 9.48 9.01 -7.14
N ASN A 106 9.90 9.04 -5.86
CA ASN A 106 10.99 8.20 -5.37
C ASN A 106 10.70 6.71 -5.55
N PHE A 107 9.47 6.26 -5.27
CA PHE A 107 9.08 4.88 -5.54
C PHE A 107 9.11 4.54 -7.03
N GLN A 108 8.67 5.45 -7.90
CA GLN A 108 8.72 5.25 -9.34
C GLN A 108 10.16 5.08 -9.83
N ASN A 109 11.08 5.93 -9.35
CA ASN A 109 12.50 5.83 -9.67
C ASN A 109 13.10 4.51 -9.18
N GLN A 110 12.83 4.10 -7.93
CA GLN A 110 13.31 2.83 -7.40
C GLN A 110 12.76 1.63 -8.17
N LEU A 111 11.49 1.68 -8.57
CA LEU A 111 10.86 0.61 -9.33
C LEU A 111 11.52 0.45 -10.71
N LEU A 112 11.79 1.57 -11.41
CA LEU A 112 12.55 1.55 -12.67
C LEU A 112 13.96 0.98 -12.48
N ASP A 113 14.67 1.40 -11.43
CA ASP A 113 16.01 0.90 -11.11
C ASP A 113 16.02 -0.62 -10.85
N TYR A 114 15.07 -1.12 -10.06
CA TYR A 114 14.98 -2.55 -9.76
C TYR A 114 14.55 -3.37 -10.97
N GLN A 115 13.64 -2.87 -11.79
CA GLN A 115 13.25 -3.51 -13.06
C GLN A 115 14.43 -3.58 -14.02
N SER A 116 15.20 -2.50 -14.18
CA SER A 116 16.40 -2.48 -15.01
C SER A 116 17.45 -3.48 -14.53
N LYS A 117 17.70 -3.53 -13.21
CA LYS A 117 18.62 -4.52 -12.60
C LYS A 117 18.15 -5.96 -12.81
N LEU A 118 16.84 -6.21 -12.72
CA LEU A 118 16.27 -7.54 -12.97
C LEU A 118 16.49 -7.97 -14.42
N GLU A 119 16.20 -7.10 -15.39
CA GLU A 119 16.42 -7.37 -16.81
C GLU A 119 17.90 -7.60 -17.13
N GLN A 120 18.79 -6.76 -16.59
CA GLN A 120 20.24 -6.94 -16.72
C GLN A 120 20.69 -8.29 -16.16
N MET A 121 20.21 -8.67 -14.96
CA MET A 121 20.54 -9.94 -14.35
C MET A 121 20.04 -11.14 -15.16
N LYS A 122 18.83 -11.08 -15.72
CA LYS A 122 18.28 -12.12 -16.59
C LYS A 122 19.15 -12.32 -17.84
N GLN A 123 19.68 -11.23 -18.41
CA GLN A 123 20.56 -11.29 -19.58
C GLN A 123 21.95 -11.82 -19.22
N GLU A 124 22.62 -11.22 -18.23
CA GLU A 124 24.04 -11.49 -17.93
C GLU A 124 24.27 -12.81 -17.19
N LYS A 125 23.46 -13.10 -16.17
CA LYS A 125 23.70 -14.24 -15.27
C LYS A 125 22.97 -15.50 -15.71
N PHE A 126 21.87 -15.36 -16.45
CA PHE A 126 21.04 -16.48 -16.84
C PHE A 126 21.08 -16.76 -18.34
N ASN A 127 21.59 -15.87 -19.20
CA ASN A 127 21.70 -16.09 -20.65
C ASN A 127 20.42 -16.69 -21.27
N TYR A 128 19.25 -16.19 -20.85
CA TYR A 128 17.91 -16.68 -21.23
C TYR A 128 17.55 -18.12 -20.80
N ILE A 129 18.33 -18.74 -19.91
CA ILE A 129 18.06 -20.05 -19.30
C ILE A 129 16.98 -19.95 -18.20
N LEU A 130 16.72 -18.75 -17.68
CA LEU A 130 15.59 -18.52 -16.77
C LEU A 130 14.30 -18.75 -17.58
N THR A 131 13.73 -19.95 -17.48
CA THR A 131 12.47 -20.25 -18.15
C THR A 131 11.33 -19.60 -17.38
N ASN A 132 10.21 -19.37 -18.08
CA ASN A 132 9.00 -18.82 -17.47
C ASN A 132 8.55 -19.65 -16.25
N GLU A 133 8.78 -20.95 -16.25
CA GLU A 133 8.44 -21.84 -15.13
C GLU A 133 9.28 -21.56 -13.88
N ILE A 134 10.59 -21.29 -14.03
CA ILE A 134 11.47 -20.94 -12.91
C ILE A 134 11.08 -19.55 -12.37
N GLU A 135 10.81 -18.60 -13.27
CA GLU A 135 10.35 -17.26 -12.88
C GLU A 135 9.03 -17.34 -12.09
N GLN A 136 8.03 -18.06 -12.59
CA GLN A 136 6.77 -18.28 -11.89
C GLN A 136 6.94 -19.01 -10.55
N ALA A 137 7.89 -19.93 -10.44
CA ALA A 137 8.19 -20.61 -9.17
C ALA A 137 8.76 -19.62 -8.14
N ILE A 138 9.68 -18.75 -8.56
CA ILE A 138 10.23 -17.68 -7.71
C ILE A 138 9.14 -16.69 -7.31
N GLU A 139 8.32 -16.23 -8.25
CA GLU A 139 7.21 -15.32 -7.99
C GLU A 139 6.23 -15.92 -6.97
N LYS A 140 5.82 -17.19 -7.15
CA LYS A 140 4.93 -17.88 -6.21
C LYS A 140 5.55 -17.99 -4.82
N PHE A 141 6.84 -18.35 -4.74
CA PHE A 141 7.56 -18.42 -3.48
C PHE A 141 7.56 -17.06 -2.77
N ILE A 142 7.86 -15.98 -3.48
CA ILE A 142 7.88 -14.63 -2.92
C ILE A 142 6.48 -14.18 -2.51
N GLN A 143 5.47 -14.47 -3.33
CA GLN A 143 4.08 -14.13 -3.00
C GLN A 143 3.63 -14.82 -1.71
N GLN A 144 3.97 -16.10 -1.53
CA GLN A 144 3.59 -16.87 -0.35
C GLN A 144 4.36 -16.43 0.91
N TYR A 145 5.68 -16.33 0.82
CA TYR A 145 6.54 -16.20 2.01
C TYR A 145 7.07 -14.78 2.25
N GLY A 146 7.13 -13.93 1.22
CA GLY A 146 7.64 -12.57 1.31
C GLY A 146 6.57 -11.49 1.33
N ILE A 147 5.53 -11.62 0.49
CA ILE A 147 4.60 -10.53 0.20
C ILE A 147 3.24 -10.68 0.89
N SER A 148 2.71 -11.90 1.08
CA SER A 148 1.34 -12.08 1.58
C SER A 148 1.05 -11.34 2.89
N ILE A 149 1.95 -11.43 3.88
CA ILE A 149 1.78 -10.75 5.17
C ILE A 149 1.89 -9.23 5.00
N TYR A 150 2.86 -8.77 4.19
CA TYR A 150 3.03 -7.34 3.91
C TYR A 150 1.80 -6.75 3.23
N LYS A 151 1.26 -7.45 2.25
CA LYS A 151 0.03 -7.09 1.53
C LYS A 151 -1.16 -6.96 2.47
N ILE A 152 -1.37 -7.89 3.41
CA ILE A 152 -2.47 -7.80 4.39
C ILE A 152 -2.35 -6.51 5.22
N SER A 153 -1.15 -6.17 5.67
CA SER A 153 -0.92 -4.94 6.43
C SER A 153 -1.22 -3.70 5.59
N ILE A 154 -0.76 -3.65 4.34
CA ILE A 154 -1.02 -2.52 3.42
C ILE A 154 -2.52 -2.39 3.10
N GLU A 155 -3.19 -3.50 2.79
CA GLU A 155 -4.64 -3.52 2.52
C GLU A 155 -5.45 -3.07 3.73
N SER A 156 -5.00 -3.39 4.94
CA SER A 156 -5.63 -2.88 6.16
C SER A 156 -5.46 -1.38 6.30
N LEU A 157 -4.26 -0.83 6.06
CA LEU A 157 -4.03 0.62 6.12
C LEU A 157 -4.90 1.35 5.11
N ILE A 158 -4.97 0.84 3.87
CA ILE A 158 -5.87 1.37 2.83
C ILE A 158 -7.32 1.36 3.32
N SER A 159 -7.76 0.23 3.87
CA SER A 159 -9.13 0.09 4.38
C SER A 159 -9.42 1.10 5.49
N THR A 160 -8.50 1.29 6.43
CA THR A 160 -8.62 2.28 7.51
C THR A 160 -8.80 3.69 6.94
N VAL A 161 -7.94 4.11 6.00
CA VAL A 161 -8.08 5.43 5.35
C VAL A 161 -9.43 5.59 4.67
N GLU A 162 -9.88 4.57 3.94
CA GLU A 162 -11.18 4.62 3.28
C GLU A 162 -12.35 4.67 4.27
N TYR A 163 -12.24 4.02 5.43
CA TYR A 163 -13.25 4.09 6.47
C TYR A 163 -13.25 5.46 7.15
N ASP A 164 -12.10 5.97 7.53
CA ASP A 164 -11.95 7.29 8.17
C ASP A 164 -12.45 8.41 7.26
N TYR A 165 -12.16 8.32 5.96
CA TYR A 165 -12.65 9.27 4.97
C TYR A 165 -14.19 9.24 4.85
N LYS A 166 -14.80 8.04 4.85
CA LYS A 166 -16.28 7.90 4.86
C LYS A 166 -16.88 8.47 6.13
N ASP A 167 -16.24 8.21 7.27
CA ASP A 167 -16.71 8.64 8.56
C ASP A 167 -16.70 10.17 8.67
N ARG A 168 -15.64 10.82 8.19
CA ARG A 168 -15.56 12.28 8.06
C ARG A 168 -16.60 12.86 7.10
N LEU A 169 -16.90 12.17 6.01
CA LEU A 169 -17.96 12.61 5.08
C LEU A 169 -19.33 12.58 5.73
N ILE A 170 -19.66 11.49 6.44
CA ILE A 170 -20.93 11.37 7.15
C ILE A 170 -21.01 12.40 8.28
N GLU A 171 -19.92 12.61 9.03
CA GLU A 171 -19.86 13.63 10.08
C GLU A 171 -20.09 15.04 9.51
N PHE A 172 -19.42 15.38 8.41
CA PHE A 172 -19.61 16.65 7.74
C PHE A 172 -21.05 16.86 7.28
N GLU A 173 -21.68 15.87 6.65
CA GLU A 173 -23.08 15.91 6.24
C GLU A 173 -24.01 16.09 7.45
N PHE A 174 -23.79 15.30 8.52
CA PHE A 174 -24.56 15.38 9.75
C PHE A 174 -24.48 16.76 10.41
N GLN A 175 -23.29 17.36 10.51
CA GLN A 175 -23.14 18.71 11.09
C GLN A 175 -23.86 19.78 10.26
N ASN A 176 -23.90 19.64 8.92
CA ASN A 176 -24.62 20.56 8.05
C ASN A 176 -26.15 20.54 8.27
N GLU A 177 -26.70 19.47 8.87
CA GLU A 177 -28.11 19.38 9.25
C GLU A 177 -28.44 20.12 10.56
N ASN A 178 -27.46 20.75 11.21
CA ASN A 178 -27.59 21.44 12.51
C ASN A 178 -28.23 20.55 13.61
N PRO A 179 -27.61 19.41 13.95
CA PRO A 179 -28.16 18.45 14.89
C PRO A 179 -28.17 19.02 16.31
N ASN A 180 -29.17 18.64 17.09
CA ASN A 180 -29.22 18.96 18.53
C ASN A 180 -28.25 18.09 19.34
N GLU A 181 -28.01 18.45 20.59
CA GLU A 181 -27.05 17.75 21.47
C GLU A 181 -27.36 16.25 21.64
N PHE A 182 -28.65 15.89 21.74
CA PHE A 182 -29.06 14.49 21.84
C PHE A 182 -28.72 13.69 20.58
N GLN A 183 -28.95 14.26 19.40
CA GLN A 183 -28.58 13.64 18.12
C GLN A 183 -27.06 13.49 18.00
N LYS A 184 -26.28 14.48 18.43
CA LYS A 184 -24.81 14.40 18.46
C LYS A 184 -24.32 13.28 19.37
N GLU A 185 -24.92 13.11 20.55
CA GLU A 185 -24.55 12.05 21.49
C GLU A 185 -24.80 10.65 20.90
N ILE A 186 -25.97 10.45 20.28
CA ILE A 186 -26.29 9.19 19.60
C ILE A 186 -25.30 8.92 18.46
N PHE A 187 -25.02 9.93 17.65
CA PHE A 187 -24.10 9.82 16.51
C PHE A 187 -22.71 9.36 16.97
N ASN A 188 -22.15 10.02 17.99
CA ASN A 188 -20.84 9.66 18.56
C ASN A 188 -20.79 8.22 19.08
N ASN A 189 -21.85 7.78 19.76
CA ASN A 189 -21.95 6.41 20.26
C ASN A 189 -21.96 5.37 19.13
N ILE A 190 -22.69 5.63 18.03
CA ILE A 190 -22.72 4.74 16.87
C ILE A 190 -21.34 4.62 16.22
N PHE A 191 -20.63 5.73 16.06
CA PHE A 191 -19.29 5.74 15.46
C PHE A 191 -18.27 4.96 16.29
N LYS A 192 -18.32 5.09 17.62
CA LYS A 192 -17.45 4.33 18.52
C LYS A 192 -17.62 2.81 18.36
N VAL A 193 -18.87 2.33 18.30
CA VAL A 193 -19.16 0.91 18.10
C VAL A 193 -18.70 0.42 16.72
N LYS A 194 -18.88 1.24 15.68
CA LYS A 194 -18.46 0.92 14.31
C LYS A 194 -16.94 0.79 14.19
N SER A 195 -16.17 1.71 14.77
CA SER A 195 -14.70 1.66 14.78
C SER A 195 -14.18 0.37 15.44
N GLN A 196 -14.73 0.00 16.60
CA GLN A 196 -14.32 -1.21 17.33
C GLN A 196 -14.57 -2.51 16.52
N LYS A 197 -15.64 -2.54 15.72
CA LYS A 197 -15.94 -3.66 14.82
C LYS A 197 -14.90 -3.82 13.71
N GLU A 198 -14.41 -2.73 13.11
CA GLU A 198 -13.41 -2.82 12.04
C GLU A 198 -12.04 -3.25 12.59
N ILE A 199 -11.63 -2.76 13.76
CA ILE A 199 -10.41 -3.22 14.46
C ILE A 199 -10.47 -4.74 14.67
N SER A 200 -11.60 -5.24 15.17
CA SER A 200 -11.80 -6.68 15.42
C SER A 200 -11.70 -7.53 14.15
N LYS A 201 -12.13 -7.00 12.98
CA LYS A 201 -12.00 -7.73 11.70
C LYS A 201 -10.55 -7.84 11.25
N PHE A 202 -9.76 -6.79 11.43
CA PHE A 202 -8.34 -6.80 11.09
C PHE A 202 -7.58 -7.83 11.94
N GLU A 203 -7.80 -7.84 13.25
CA GLU A 203 -7.20 -8.81 14.17
C GLU A 203 -7.53 -10.26 13.74
N ALA A 204 -8.79 -10.51 13.37
CA ALA A 204 -9.22 -11.81 12.87
C ALA A 204 -8.53 -12.21 11.54
N ALA A 205 -8.29 -11.26 10.64
CA ALA A 205 -7.58 -11.52 9.38
C ALA A 205 -6.11 -11.90 9.61
N ILE A 206 -5.41 -11.20 10.51
CA ILE A 206 -4.04 -11.57 10.93
C ILE A 206 -4.01 -12.98 11.53
N LEU A 207 -4.94 -13.28 12.44
CA LEU A 207 -4.99 -14.57 13.11
C LEU A 207 -5.20 -15.72 12.10
N LYS A 208 -6.11 -15.55 11.13
CA LYS A 208 -6.33 -16.54 10.06
C LYS A 208 -5.06 -16.79 9.25
N GLN A 209 -4.33 -15.74 8.90
CA GLN A 209 -3.10 -15.89 8.14
C GLN A 209 -2.03 -16.62 8.97
N ARG A 210 -1.85 -16.27 10.25
CA ARG A 210 -0.92 -16.98 11.15
C ARG A 210 -1.26 -18.45 11.31
N LEU A 211 -2.54 -18.80 11.37
CA LEU A 211 -3.00 -20.19 11.47
C LEU A 211 -2.84 -20.97 10.16
N ALA A 212 -2.86 -20.31 8.99
CA ALA A 212 -2.68 -20.97 7.70
C ALA A 212 -1.20 -21.28 7.36
N HIS A 213 -0.26 -20.65 8.05
CA HIS A 213 1.19 -20.81 7.83
C HIS A 213 1.92 -21.50 9.00
N ASN A 214 1.18 -22.02 9.98
CA ASN A 214 1.65 -22.93 11.03
C ASN A 214 1.20 -24.37 10.72
#